data_AF-A0A4D9D708-F1
#
_entry.id   AF-A0A4D9D708-F1
#
_cell.length_a   1.000
_cell.length_b   1.000
_cell.length_c   1.000
_cell.angle_alpha   90.00
_cell.angle_beta   90.00
_cell.angle_gamma   90.00
#
_symmetry.space_group_name_H-M   'P 1'
#
loop_
_entity.id
_entity.type
_entity.pdbx_description
1 polymer ?
#
loop_
_entity_poly.entity_id
_entity_poly.type
_entity_poly.pdbx_seq_one_letter_code
_entity_poly.pdbx_strand_id
1 'polypeptide(L)'
;MTLILSSSFFLQRYGASTLVLDNRIFVSFNPFDVYVTQADVKPGCVLRAANVVQALQGRGLLTDEEVNVCKNGNNTWAYVGDINDKPQLSCVYQSDDAQNEFLEKNPKLGVGEDVYDK
;
A
#
# COMPACT_ATOMS: atom_id res chain seq x y z
N MET A 1 8.70 8.74 -21.89
CA MET A 1 8.90 7.28 -22.05
C MET A 1 10.07 6.73 -21.22
N THR A 2 11.12 7.51 -20.97
CA THR A 2 12.28 7.11 -20.14
C THR A 2 11.97 6.92 -18.64
N LEU A 3 10.99 7.63 -18.07
CA LEU A 3 10.61 7.52 -16.65
C LEU A 3 10.05 6.14 -16.26
N ILE A 4 9.45 5.40 -17.20
CA ILE A 4 8.89 4.06 -16.96
C ILE A 4 10.00 3.01 -16.83
N LEU A 5 11.15 3.20 -17.50
CA LEU A 5 12.26 2.24 -17.48
C LEU A 5 13.08 2.30 -16.17
N SER A 6 13.32 3.50 -15.62
CA SER A 6 14.01 3.68 -14.33
C SER A 6 13.20 3.09 -13.17
N SER A 7 11.89 3.35 -13.16
CA SER A 7 10.95 2.80 -12.17
C SER A 7 10.84 1.27 -12.30
N SER A 8 10.80 0.71 -13.51
CA SER A 8 10.70 -0.74 -13.71
C SER A 8 11.83 -1.54 -13.05
N PHE A 9 13.09 -1.13 -13.21
CA PHE A 9 14.22 -1.84 -12.59
C PHE A 9 14.22 -1.69 -11.06
N PHE A 10 13.93 -0.48 -10.57
CA PHE A 10 13.83 -0.24 -9.13
C PHE A 10 12.75 -1.12 -8.49
N LEU A 11 11.57 -1.19 -9.11
CA LEU A 11 10.46 -2.00 -8.65
C LEU A 11 10.84 -3.49 -8.61
N GLN A 12 11.46 -4.02 -9.66
CA GLN A 12 11.92 -5.42 -9.66
C GLN A 12 12.93 -5.72 -8.53
N ARG A 13 13.82 -4.76 -8.23
CA ARG A 13 14.89 -4.95 -7.25
C ARG A 13 14.41 -4.81 -5.81
N TYR A 14 13.53 -3.86 -5.54
CA TYR A 14 13.18 -3.44 -4.18
C TYR A 14 11.73 -3.73 -3.77
N GLY A 15 10.80 -3.88 -4.71
CA GLY A 15 9.37 -3.92 -4.42
C GLY A 15 8.50 -4.60 -5.47
N ALA A 16 7.31 -4.04 -5.67
CA ALA A 16 6.33 -4.38 -6.70
C ALA A 16 5.55 -3.12 -7.10
N SER A 17 5.18 -3.03 -8.39
CA SER A 17 4.28 -1.98 -8.88
C SER A 17 2.89 -2.14 -8.26
N THR A 18 2.28 -1.02 -7.85
CA THR A 18 0.91 -1.01 -7.32
C THR A 18 0.07 0.10 -7.95
N LEU A 19 -1.24 -0.12 -7.98
CA LEU A 19 -2.24 0.91 -8.23
C LEU A 19 -2.71 1.43 -6.86
N VAL A 20 -2.42 2.68 -6.55
CA VAL A 20 -2.85 3.34 -5.32
C VAL A 20 -4.16 4.06 -5.59
N LEU A 21 -5.17 3.76 -4.77
CA LEU A 21 -6.48 4.41 -4.82
C LEU A 21 -6.53 5.44 -3.70
N ASP A 22 -6.69 6.70 -4.05
CA ASP A 22 -6.84 7.81 -3.12
C ASP A 22 -8.31 8.19 -3.05
N ASN A 23 -8.96 7.87 -1.92
CA ASN A 23 -10.34 8.19 -1.66
C ASN A 23 -10.47 8.96 -0.34
N ARG A 24 -11.40 9.91 -0.32
CA ARG A 24 -11.82 10.60 0.89
C ARG A 24 -13.16 10.08 1.34
N ILE A 25 -13.20 9.69 2.61
CA ILE A 25 -14.40 9.25 3.32
C ILE A 25 -14.73 10.36 4.33
N PHE A 26 -15.94 10.89 4.24
CA PHE A 26 -16.47 11.89 5.16
C PHE A 26 -17.51 11.25 6.04
N VAL A 27 -17.31 11.29 7.35
CA VAL A 27 -18.27 10.82 8.35
C VAL A 27 -18.85 12.04 9.06
N SER A 28 -20.12 12.33 8.81
CA SER A 28 -20.89 13.29 9.58
C SER A 28 -21.44 12.60 10.82
N PHE A 29 -21.42 13.27 11.97
CA PHE A 29 -21.96 12.75 13.24
C PHE A 29 -23.28 13.39 13.64
N ASN A 30 -23.77 14.40 12.90
CA ASN A 30 -25.07 15.03 13.13
C ASN A 30 -25.63 15.75 11.87
N PRO A 31 -26.56 15.13 11.13
CA PRO A 31 -26.98 13.73 11.22
C PRO A 31 -25.83 12.75 10.90
N PHE A 32 -25.97 11.48 11.31
CA PHE A 32 -24.95 10.46 11.03
C PHE A 32 -25.03 10.01 9.57
N ASP A 33 -24.06 10.42 8.74
CA ASP A 33 -24.00 10.10 7.31
C ASP A 33 -22.56 9.83 6.87
N VAL A 34 -22.39 8.98 5.86
CA VAL A 34 -21.09 8.66 5.26
C VAL A 34 -21.10 9.02 3.78
N TYR A 35 -20.14 9.84 3.35
CA TYR A 35 -19.96 10.25 1.95
C TYR A 35 -18.60 9.80 1.44
N VAL A 36 -18.55 9.24 0.23
CA VAL A 36 -17.31 8.76 -0.39
C VAL A 36 -17.09 9.50 -1.70
N THR A 37 -15.86 9.94 -1.92
CA THR A 37 -15.45 10.60 -3.17
C THR A 37 -15.10 9.59 -4.26
N GLN A 38 -15.13 10.02 -5.52
CA GLN A 38 -14.58 9.22 -6.61
C GLN A 38 -13.08 8.98 -6.35
N ALA A 39 -12.64 7.72 -6.51
CA ALA A 39 -11.25 7.35 -6.30
C ALA A 39 -10.36 7.93 -7.40
N ASP A 40 -9.27 8.59 -7.00
CA ASP A 40 -8.17 8.95 -7.89
C ASP A 40 -7.14 7.80 -7.93
N VAL A 41 -6.67 7.44 -9.13
CA VAL A 41 -5.79 6.28 -9.34
C VAL A 41 -4.39 6.76 -9.63
N LYS A 42 -3.44 6.42 -8.75
CA LYS A 42 -2.04 6.83 -8.85
C LYS A 42 -1.13 5.61 -8.96
N PRO A 43 -0.06 5.66 -9.77
CA PRO A 43 0.96 4.62 -9.76
C PRO A 43 1.79 4.71 -8.47
N GLY A 44 2.13 3.56 -7.90
CA GLY A 44 2.98 3.50 -6.72
C GLY A 44 3.84 2.24 -6.65
N CYS A 45 4.52 2.09 -5.54
CA CYS A 45 5.35 0.93 -5.20
C CYS A 45 5.03 0.44 -3.80
N VAL A 46 4.92 -0.87 -3.60
CA VAL A 46 5.04 -1.50 -2.27
C VAL A 46 6.41 -2.14 -2.18
N LEU A 47 7.19 -1.80 -1.17
CA LEU A 47 8.52 -2.35 -0.94
C LEU A 47 8.43 -3.72 -0.28
N ARG A 48 9.37 -4.62 -0.61
CA ARG A 48 9.56 -5.83 0.18
C ARG A 48 10.19 -5.43 1.51
N ALA A 49 9.71 -5.98 2.62
CA ALA A 49 10.17 -5.60 3.96
C ALA A 49 11.71 -5.66 4.12
N ALA A 50 12.36 -6.66 3.53
CA ALA A 50 13.81 -6.84 3.55
C ALA A 50 14.61 -5.73 2.83
N ASN A 51 13.94 -4.92 2.01
CA ASN A 51 14.56 -3.92 1.13
C ASN A 51 14.32 -2.48 1.60
N VAL A 52 13.51 -2.25 2.63
CA VAL A 52 13.09 -0.90 3.07
C VAL A 52 14.29 -0.02 3.43
N VAL A 53 15.25 -0.55 4.19
CA VAL A 53 16.45 0.19 4.64
C VAL A 53 17.27 0.65 3.43
N GLN A 54 17.50 -0.24 2.47
CA GLN A 54 18.29 0.04 1.26
C GLN A 54 17.52 0.93 0.26
N ALA A 55 16.18 0.86 0.27
CA ALA A 55 15.32 1.61 -0.62
C ALA A 55 15.05 3.05 -0.14
N LEU A 56 14.88 3.27 1.17
CA LEU A 56 14.40 4.54 1.71
C LEU A 56 15.40 5.17 2.68
N GLN A 57 15.82 4.43 3.71
CA GLN A 57 16.70 4.96 4.75
C GLN A 57 18.08 5.35 4.19
N GLY A 58 18.66 4.53 3.31
CA GLY A 58 19.92 4.84 2.63
C GLY A 58 19.85 6.09 1.72
N ARG A 59 18.65 6.59 1.42
CA ARG A 59 18.41 7.83 0.66
C ARG A 59 18.01 9.01 1.57
N GLY A 60 17.99 8.81 2.89
CA GLY A 60 17.55 9.82 3.86
C GLY A 60 16.05 10.12 3.80
N LEU A 61 15.25 9.23 3.19
CA LEU A 61 13.80 9.39 3.06
C LEU A 61 13.03 8.93 4.31
N LEU A 62 13.68 8.16 5.18
CA LEU A 62 13.16 7.70 6.47
C LEU A 62 14.26 7.74 7.51
N THR A 63 13.86 7.99 8.75
CA THR A 63 14.67 7.85 9.96
C THR A 63 14.64 6.43 10.51
N ASP A 64 15.61 6.08 11.36
CA ASP A 64 15.62 4.81 12.09
C ASP A 64 14.34 4.59 12.91
N GLU A 65 13.84 5.66 13.54
CA GLU A 65 12.62 5.62 14.35
C GLU A 65 11.40 5.26 13.49
N GLU A 66 11.21 5.92 12.35
CA GLU A 66 10.11 5.64 11.42
C GLU A 66 10.15 4.20 10.89
N VAL A 67 11.34 3.71 10.54
CA VAL A 67 11.52 2.31 10.10
C VAL A 67 11.12 1.35 11.21
N ASN A 68 11.55 1.59 12.44
CA ASN A 68 11.26 0.72 13.58
C ASN A 68 9.78 0.74 13.98
N VAL A 69 9.15 1.91 14.02
CA VAL A 69 7.73 2.06 14.35
C VAL A 69 6.86 1.33 13.32
N CYS A 70 7.17 1.50 12.03
CA CYS A 70 6.41 0.86 10.97
C CYS A 70 6.60 -0.66 10.95
N LYS A 71 7.80 -1.18 11.31
CA LYS A 71 8.11 -2.61 11.28
C LYS A 71 7.33 -3.45 12.30
N ASN A 72 6.55 -2.83 13.18
CA ASN A 72 5.68 -3.56 14.10
C ASN A 72 4.53 -4.26 13.32
N GLY A 73 4.51 -5.59 13.32
CA GLY A 73 3.57 -6.42 12.55
C GLY A 73 4.08 -6.82 11.16
N ASN A 74 3.22 -7.39 10.31
CA ASN A 74 3.54 -7.71 8.91
C ASN A 74 3.48 -6.46 7.99
N ASN A 75 3.88 -5.31 8.54
CA ASN A 75 3.88 -4.02 7.86
C ASN A 75 5.13 -3.84 6.98
N THR A 76 4.99 -3.04 5.94
CA THR A 76 6.06 -2.61 5.06
C THR A 76 5.83 -1.15 4.63
N TRP A 77 6.70 -0.62 3.76
CA TRP A 77 6.56 0.73 3.23
C TRP A 77 6.10 0.73 1.78
N ALA A 78 5.19 1.64 1.46
CA ALA A 78 4.79 1.96 0.10
C ALA A 78 5.06 3.42 -0.21
N TYR A 79 5.10 3.76 -1.50
CA TYR A 79 5.16 5.15 -1.93
C TYR A 79 4.43 5.43 -3.23
N VAL A 80 4.06 6.71 -3.40
CA VAL A 80 3.52 7.29 -4.64
C VAL A 80 4.46 8.38 -5.14
N GLY A 81 4.65 8.47 -6.45
CA GLY A 81 5.54 9.46 -7.09
C GLY A 81 6.93 8.92 -7.40
N ASP A 82 7.89 9.82 -7.65
CA ASP A 82 9.28 9.46 -7.94
C ASP A 82 10.07 9.32 -6.63
N ILE A 83 10.75 8.19 -6.47
CA ILE A 83 11.60 7.90 -5.31
C ILE A 83 12.74 8.92 -5.13
N ASN A 84 13.14 9.60 -6.20
CA ASN A 84 14.21 10.60 -6.20
C ASN A 84 13.69 12.05 -6.10
N ASP A 85 12.38 12.26 -6.19
CA ASP A 85 11.75 13.59 -6.14
C ASP A 85 10.56 13.60 -5.17
N LYS A 86 10.89 13.64 -3.88
CA LYS A 86 9.95 13.81 -2.75
C LYS A 86 8.72 12.88 -2.85
N PRO A 87 8.93 11.56 -2.80
CA PRO A 87 7.83 10.61 -2.83
C PRO A 87 6.92 10.76 -1.61
N GLN A 88 5.63 10.45 -1.78
CA GLN A 88 4.72 10.31 -0.65
C GLN A 88 4.87 8.91 -0.07
N LEU A 89 5.39 8.81 1.15
CA LEU A 89 5.63 7.54 1.83
C LEU A 89 4.44 7.16 2.71
N SER A 90 4.16 5.86 2.82
CA SER A 90 3.14 5.34 3.71
C SER A 90 3.57 4.00 4.30
N CYS A 91 3.42 3.85 5.62
CA CYS A 91 3.49 2.56 6.26
C CYS A 91 2.21 1.79 5.92
N VAL A 92 2.34 0.61 5.33
CA VAL A 92 1.22 -0.21 4.86
C VAL A 92 1.26 -1.59 5.49
N TYR A 93 0.11 -2.10 5.89
CA TYR A 93 -0.06 -3.46 6.36
C TYR A 93 -0.39 -4.38 5.20
N GLN A 94 0.27 -5.54 5.14
CA GLN A 94 -0.18 -6.62 4.27
C GLN A 94 -1.24 -7.44 5.02
N SER A 95 -2.49 -7.40 4.54
CA SER A 95 -3.53 -8.32 5.03
C SER A 95 -3.18 -9.75 4.61
N ASP A 96 -2.99 -10.62 5.60
CA ASP A 96 -2.78 -12.06 5.37
C ASP A 96 -4.10 -12.74 4.96
N ASP A 97 -5.25 -12.21 5.39
CA ASP A 97 -6.59 -12.72 5.07
C ASP A 97 -6.92 -12.57 3.58
N ALA A 98 -6.50 -11.46 2.97
CA ALA A 98 -6.65 -11.25 1.53
C ALA A 98 -5.94 -12.33 0.70
N GLN A 99 -4.82 -12.90 1.16
CA GLN A 99 -4.19 -14.02 0.45
C GLN A 99 -5.01 -15.31 0.54
N ASN A 100 -5.66 -15.54 1.68
CA ASN A 100 -6.44 -16.75 1.92
C ASN A 100 -7.73 -16.76 1.10
N GLU A 101 -8.39 -15.60 0.92
CA GLU A 101 -9.60 -15.49 0.08
C GLU A 101 -9.35 -15.80 -1.40
N PHE A 102 -8.16 -15.48 -1.95
CA PHE A 102 -7.81 -15.85 -3.33
C PHE A 102 -7.33 -17.29 -3.49
N LEU A 103 -6.89 -17.94 -2.40
CA LEU A 103 -6.38 -19.32 -2.38
C LEU A 103 -7.44 -20.33 -1.95
N GLU A 104 -8.56 -19.89 -1.37
CA GLU A 104 -9.70 -20.77 -1.10
C GLU A 104 -10.26 -21.34 -2.40
N LYS A 105 -10.44 -22.67 -2.41
CA LYS A 105 -10.82 -23.48 -3.57
C LYS A 105 -12.20 -23.15 -4.17
N ASN A 106 -12.94 -22.22 -3.60
CA ASN A 106 -14.29 -21.87 -4.03
C ASN A 106 -14.37 -20.38 -4.42
N PRO A 107 -14.18 -20.03 -5.70
CA PRO A 107 -14.27 -18.65 -6.21
C PRO A 107 -15.68 -18.03 -6.15
N LYS A 108 -16.63 -18.70 -5.48
CA LYS A 108 -17.98 -18.20 -5.22
C LYS A 108 -18.09 -17.43 -3.91
N LEU A 109 -17.16 -17.63 -2.98
CA LEU A 109 -17.05 -16.86 -1.75
C LEU A 109 -16.16 -15.66 -2.08
N GLY A 110 -16.78 -14.51 -2.29
CA GLY A 110 -16.07 -13.29 -2.66
C GLY A 110 -15.36 -12.64 -1.47
N VAL A 111 -14.48 -11.68 -1.76
CA VAL A 111 -13.88 -10.79 -0.75
C VAL A 111 -15.00 -10.12 0.04
N GLY A 112 -15.10 -10.43 1.33
CA GLY A 112 -16.09 -9.82 2.23
C GLY A 112 -17.39 -10.60 2.44
N GLU A 113 -17.48 -11.88 2.09
CA GLU A 113 -18.60 -12.72 2.54
C GLU A 113 -18.30 -13.19 3.98
N ASP A 114 -18.80 -12.43 4.96
CA ASP A 114 -18.73 -12.84 6.34
C ASP A 114 -19.60 -14.08 6.57
N VAL A 115 -19.05 -15.07 7.25
CA VAL A 115 -19.66 -16.38 7.56
C VAL A 115 -20.97 -16.26 8.38
N TYR A 116 -21.37 -15.03 8.74
CA TYR A 116 -22.53 -14.69 9.56
C TYR A 116 -23.73 -14.14 8.78
N ASP A 117 -23.61 -13.91 7.47
CA ASP A 117 -24.74 -13.66 6.59
C ASP A 117 -25.49 -14.99 6.32
N LYS A 118 -26.35 -15.39 7.26
CA LYS A 118 -27.33 -16.47 7.11
C LYS A 118 -28.75 -15.98 7.28
#